data_AF-A0A2M7EN23-F1
#
_entry.id   AF-A0A2M7EN23-F1
#
_cell.length_a   1.000
_cell.length_b   1.000
_cell.length_c   1.000
_cell.angle_alpha   90.00
_cell.angle_beta   90.00
_cell.angle_gamma   90.00
#
_symmetry.space_group_name_H-M   'P 1'
#
loop_
_entity.id
_entity.type
_entity.pdbx_description
1 polymer ?
#
loop_
_entity_poly.entity_id
_entity_poly.type
_entity_poly.pdbx_seq_one_letter_code
_entity_poly.pdbx_strand_id
1 'polypeptide(L)'
;MSIDFGTYLRGFDYLRGFDYDERLFMKIGLEETLDLYARGEIQLIDIRFAEEHAAWSVAIGQHIPLNELPDRLGELDRAKVIVPMCPHYDRAEIARLSLTLHGYRSRYFTAGMLKLVDYLRGDKARDYMASLR
;
A
#
# COMPACT_ATOMS: atom_id res chain seq x y z
N MET A 1 21.27 17.98 0.28
CA MET A 1 20.42 16.94 0.87
C MET A 1 20.97 16.61 2.25
N SER A 2 20.44 17.27 3.29
CA SER A 2 20.79 16.95 4.67
C SER A 2 20.16 15.62 5.03
N ILE A 3 20.98 14.62 5.36
CA ILE A 3 20.48 13.35 5.88
C ILE A 3 19.92 13.63 7.27
N ASP A 4 18.62 13.40 7.46
CA ASP A 4 18.05 13.39 8.80
C ASP A 4 18.58 12.16 9.55
N PHE A 5 19.52 12.40 10.46
CA PHE A 5 20.11 11.37 11.30
C PHE A 5 19.07 10.67 12.19
N GLY A 6 17.95 11.33 12.52
CA GLY A 6 16.86 10.74 13.31
C GLY A 6 16.15 9.61 12.56
N THR A 7 15.78 9.84 11.30
CA THR A 7 15.20 8.80 10.42
C THR A 7 16.19 7.68 10.10
N TYR A 8 17.48 8.01 9.98
CA TYR A 8 18.52 7.02 9.74
C TYR A 8 18.68 6.02 10.90
N LEU A 9 18.66 6.49 12.15
CA LEU A 9 18.71 5.62 13.33
C LEU A 9 17.48 4.70 13.41
N ARG A 10 16.28 5.23 13.12
CA ARG A 10 15.03 4.43 13.08
C ARG A 10 15.10 3.30 12.06
N GLY A 11 15.72 3.52 10.91
CA GLY A 11 15.89 2.50 9.87
C GLY A 11 16.71 1.30 10.38
N PHE A 12 17.86 1.55 11.01
CA PHE A 12 18.67 0.46 11.56
C PHE A 12 18.01 -0.25 12.73
N ASP A 13 17.31 0.48 13.60
CA ASP A 13 16.59 -0.14 14.72
C ASP A 13 15.47 -1.05 14.21
N TYR A 14 14.72 -0.62 13.19
CA TYR A 14 13.75 -1.47 12.50
C TYR A 14 14.40 -2.74 11.92
N LEU A 15 15.53 -2.60 11.23
CA LEU A 15 16.22 -3.75 10.63
C LEU A 15 16.78 -4.73 11.67
N ARG A 16 17.30 -4.23 12.81
CA ARG A 16 17.78 -5.09 13.90
C ARG A 16 16.65 -5.87 14.57
N GLY A 17 15.46 -5.28 14.62
CA GLY A 17 14.25 -5.91 15.16
C GLY A 17 13.44 -6.72 14.14
N PHE A 18 13.89 -6.79 12.89
CA PHE A 18 13.14 -7.48 11.84
C PHE A 18 13.17 -8.99 12.06
N ASP A 19 12.00 -9.57 12.35
CA ASP A 19 11.83 -10.98 12.68
C ASP A 19 10.86 -11.69 11.71
N TYR A 20 10.53 -12.95 12.03
CA TYR A 20 9.63 -13.75 11.21
C TYR A 20 8.19 -13.24 11.21
N ASP A 21 7.75 -12.60 12.29
CA ASP A 21 6.40 -12.06 12.44
C ASP A 21 6.26 -10.79 11.61
N GLU A 22 7.23 -9.88 11.68
CA GLU A 22 7.28 -8.67 10.86
C GLU A 22 7.33 -9.02 9.36
N ARG A 23 8.12 -10.03 8.97
CA ARG A 23 8.19 -10.54 7.59
C ARG A 23 6.83 -11.05 7.06
N LEU A 24 5.99 -11.58 7.94
CA LEU A 24 4.63 -12.02 7.59
C LEU A 24 3.65 -10.83 7.61
N PHE A 25 3.67 -10.05 8.68
CA PHE A 25 2.80 -8.90 8.89
C PHE A 25 2.92 -7.87 7.76
N MET A 26 4.14 -7.59 7.29
CA MET A 26 4.38 -6.58 6.26
C MET A 26 3.67 -6.82 4.92
N LYS A 27 3.18 -8.03 4.67
CA LYS A 27 2.55 -8.44 3.41
C LYS A 27 1.05 -8.45 3.57
N ILE A 28 0.32 -8.01 2.56
CA ILE A 28 -1.12 -8.26 2.44
C ILE A 28 -1.42 -8.89 1.07
N GLY A 29 -2.24 -9.95 1.09
CA GLY A 29 -2.65 -10.70 -0.10
C GLY A 29 -3.91 -10.13 -0.75
N LEU A 30 -4.29 -10.66 -1.92
CA LEU A 30 -5.42 -10.15 -2.72
C LEU A 30 -6.77 -10.23 -2.01
N GLU A 31 -7.14 -11.40 -1.53
CA GLU A 31 -8.46 -11.61 -0.93
C GLU A 31 -8.61 -10.82 0.37
N GLU A 32 -7.57 -10.86 1.22
CA GLU A 32 -7.48 -10.06 2.44
C GLU A 32 -7.55 -8.54 2.15
N THR A 33 -6.87 -8.08 1.09
CA THR A 33 -6.93 -6.67 0.68
C THR A 33 -8.35 -6.24 0.33
N LEU A 34 -9.08 -7.06 -0.45
CA LEU A 34 -10.45 -6.75 -0.85
C LEU A 34 -11.42 -6.77 0.35
N ASP A 35 -11.30 -7.76 1.24
CA ASP A 35 -12.12 -7.84 2.47
C ASP A 35 -11.91 -6.61 3.37
N LEU A 36 -10.65 -6.31 3.70
CA LEU A 36 -10.35 -5.20 4.61
C LEU A 36 -10.63 -3.83 3.97
N TYR A 37 -10.51 -3.70 2.65
CA TYR A 37 -10.90 -2.47 1.95
C TYR A 37 -12.42 -2.27 1.99
N ALA A 38 -13.21 -3.34 1.76
CA ALA A 38 -14.66 -3.29 1.85
C ALA A 38 -15.15 -2.89 3.26
N ARG A 39 -14.42 -3.31 4.30
CA ARG A 39 -14.67 -2.94 5.71
C ARG A 39 -14.15 -1.57 6.10
N GLY A 40 -13.44 -0.87 5.21
CA GLY A 40 -12.87 0.45 5.46
C GLY A 40 -11.67 0.45 6.42
N GLU A 41 -11.05 -0.70 6.68
CA GLU A 41 -9.95 -0.87 7.65
C GLU A 41 -8.57 -0.54 7.07
N ILE A 42 -8.46 -0.51 5.74
CA ILE A 42 -7.25 -0.11 5.03
C ILE A 42 -7.50 1.10 4.12
N GLN A 43 -6.43 1.85 3.87
CA GLN A 43 -6.38 2.85 2.81
C GLN A 43 -5.42 2.33 1.74
N LEU A 44 -5.98 1.95 0.59
CA LEU A 44 -5.18 1.60 -0.58
C LEU A 44 -4.69 2.86 -1.27
N ILE A 45 -3.39 2.91 -1.59
CA ILE A 45 -2.81 4.01 -2.36
C ILE A 45 -2.12 3.49 -3.62
N ASP A 46 -2.49 4.02 -4.79
CA ASP A 46 -1.80 3.81 -6.05
C ASP A 46 -0.59 4.74 -6.11
N ILE A 47 0.61 4.15 -6.04
CA ILE A 47 1.88 4.89 -5.98
C ILE A 47 2.60 5.03 -7.32
N ARG A 48 1.91 4.66 -8.41
CA ARG A 48 2.47 4.78 -9.76
C ARG A 48 2.62 6.24 -10.16
N PHE A 49 3.52 6.48 -11.12
CA PHE A 49 3.67 7.81 -11.70
C PHE A 49 2.37 8.29 -12.34
N ALA A 50 2.20 9.60 -12.47
CA ALA A 50 1.00 10.20 -13.02
C ALA A 50 0.68 9.67 -14.43
N GLU A 51 1.70 9.42 -15.25
CA GLU A 51 1.56 8.89 -16.61
C GLU A 51 1.09 7.43 -16.62
N GLU A 52 1.57 6.60 -15.68
CA GLU A 52 1.10 5.21 -15.52
C GLU A 52 -0.37 5.19 -15.08
N HIS A 53 -0.75 6.06 -14.13
CA HIS A 53 -2.13 6.19 -13.64
C HIS A 53 -3.07 6.76 -14.71
N ALA A 54 -2.61 7.73 -15.50
CA ALA A 54 -3.37 8.30 -16.60
C ALA A 54 -3.56 7.31 -17.76
N ALA A 55 -2.54 6.49 -18.04
CA ALA A 55 -2.63 5.45 -19.06
C ALA A 55 -3.69 4.38 -18.69
N TRP A 56 -3.82 4.07 -17.40
CA TRP A 56 -4.91 3.25 -16.88
C TRP A 56 -5.01 3.39 -15.36
N SER A 57 -6.25 3.40 -14.86
CA SER A 57 -6.57 3.39 -13.44
C SER A 57 -7.69 2.42 -13.15
N VAL A 58 -7.83 2.10 -11.87
CA VAL A 58 -8.93 1.30 -11.33
C VAL A 58 -9.66 2.15 -10.30
N ALA A 59 -10.97 1.97 -10.14
CA ALA A 59 -11.78 2.75 -9.21
C ALA A 59 -11.61 2.31 -7.73
N ILE A 60 -10.41 1.89 -7.35
CA ILE A 60 -10.06 1.41 -6.02
C ILE A 60 -8.74 2.05 -5.56
N GLY A 61 -8.76 2.60 -4.35
CA GLY A 61 -7.62 3.32 -3.77
C GLY A 61 -7.47 4.76 -4.25
N GLN A 62 -6.65 5.52 -3.54
CA GLN A 62 -6.33 6.92 -3.82
C GLN A 62 -5.01 7.00 -4.58
N HIS A 63 -4.92 7.86 -5.59
CA HIS A 63 -3.66 8.07 -6.32
C HIS A 63 -2.74 9.05 -5.58
N ILE A 64 -1.58 8.54 -5.15
CA ILE A 64 -0.50 9.28 -4.47
C ILE A 64 0.83 8.77 -5.00
N PRO A 65 1.38 9.34 -6.09
CA PRO A 65 2.66 8.92 -6.68
C PRO A 65 3.77 8.79 -5.64
N LEU A 66 4.63 7.77 -5.79
CA LEU A 66 5.70 7.50 -4.82
C LEU A 66 6.62 8.71 -4.58
N ASN A 67 6.92 9.48 -5.63
CA ASN A 67 7.76 10.66 -5.56
C ASN A 67 7.07 11.87 -4.88
N GLU A 68 5.75 11.86 -4.75
CA GLU A 68 4.96 12.89 -4.07
C GLU A 68 4.54 12.48 -2.65
N LEU A 69 4.60 11.18 -2.34
CA LEU A 69 4.19 10.62 -1.06
C LEU A 69 4.78 11.34 0.17
N PRO A 70 6.06 11.74 0.22
CA PRO A 70 6.62 12.45 1.37
C PRO A 70 5.91 13.77 1.69
N ASP A 71 5.45 14.49 0.67
CA ASP A 71 4.79 15.79 0.81
C ASP A 71 3.28 15.63 1.04
N ARG A 72 2.73 14.43 0.80
CA ARG A 72 1.29 14.12 0.85
C ARG A 72 0.91 13.21 2.02
N LEU A 73 1.77 13.05 3.03
CA LEU A 73 1.50 12.23 4.22
C LEU A 73 0.23 12.68 4.99
N GLY A 74 -0.17 13.94 4.88
CA GLY A 74 -1.39 14.48 5.50
C GLY A 74 -2.69 13.92 4.90
N GLU A 75 -2.65 13.30 3.72
CA GLU A 75 -3.79 12.63 3.10
C GLU A 75 -4.01 11.20 3.62
N LEU A 76 -3.08 10.68 4.42
CA LEU A 76 -3.12 9.33 4.95
C LEU A 76 -3.85 9.28 6.30
N ASP A 77 -4.87 8.43 6.37
CA ASP A 77 -5.67 8.19 7.56
C ASP A 77 -4.89 7.30 8.55
N ARG A 78 -4.46 7.90 9.66
CA ARG A 78 -3.70 7.21 10.71
C ARG A 78 -4.51 6.14 11.46
N ALA A 79 -5.84 6.12 11.33
CA ALA A 79 -6.67 5.08 11.91
C ALA A 79 -6.65 3.77 11.09
N LYS A 80 -6.20 3.83 9.83
CA LYS A 80 -6.21 2.69 8.90
C LYS A 80 -4.82 2.09 8.72
N VAL A 81 -4.76 0.87 8.18
CA VAL A 81 -3.51 0.34 7.60
C VAL A 81 -3.33 0.94 6.21
N ILE A 82 -2.20 1.60 5.97
CA ILE A 82 -1.86 2.12 4.65
C ILE A 82 -1.27 1.01 3.80
N VAL A 83 -1.84 0.80 2.61
CA VAL A 83 -1.44 -0.27 1.69
C VAL A 83 -1.08 0.31 0.32
N PRO A 84 0.21 0.55 0.05
CA PRO A 84 0.65 0.97 -1.27
C PRO A 84 0.55 -0.15 -2.30
N MET A 85 0.27 0.23 -3.54
CA MET A 85 0.14 -0.64 -4.70
C MET A 85 0.89 -0.06 -5.90
N CYS A 86 1.61 -0.92 -6.61
CA CYS A 86 2.18 -0.65 -7.93
C CYS A 86 1.76 -1.78 -8.90
N PRO A 87 2.25 -1.85 -10.16
CA PRO A 87 1.88 -2.94 -11.07
C PRO A 87 2.19 -4.34 -10.51
N HIS A 88 3.32 -4.45 -9.79
CA HIS A 88 3.77 -5.64 -9.08
C HIS A 88 3.84 -5.34 -7.57
N TYR A 89 5.02 -5.34 -6.94
CA TYR A 89 5.14 -5.10 -5.49
C TYR A 89 6.43 -4.39 -5.05
N ASP A 90 7.41 -4.23 -5.92
CA ASP A 90 8.74 -3.67 -5.64
C ASP A 90 8.68 -2.26 -5.07
N ARG A 91 7.98 -1.35 -5.77
CA ARG A 91 7.78 0.04 -5.31
C ARG A 91 6.88 0.11 -4.09
N ALA A 92 5.94 -0.83 -3.95
CA ALA A 92 5.04 -0.89 -2.80
C ALA A 92 5.80 -1.25 -1.51
N GLU A 93 6.79 -2.14 -1.60
CA GLU A 93 7.66 -2.48 -0.47
C GLU A 93 8.46 -1.26 0.02
N ILE A 94 9.03 -0.47 -0.91
CA ILE A 94 9.76 0.76 -0.60
C ILE A 94 8.84 1.78 0.10
N ALA A 95 7.66 2.03 -0.48
CA ALA A 95 6.68 2.95 0.08
C ALA A 95 6.26 2.52 1.49
N ARG A 96 5.97 1.23 1.67
CA ARG A 96 5.58 0.64 2.95
C ARG A 96 6.66 0.81 4.00
N LEU A 97 7.92 0.55 3.67
CA LEU A 97 9.02 0.74 4.62
C LEU A 97 9.12 2.20 5.06
N SER A 98 9.06 3.13 4.11
CA SER A 98 9.05 4.56 4.41
C SER A 98 7.90 4.93 5.35
N LEU A 99 6.67 4.53 5.03
CA LEU A 99 5.50 4.78 5.86
C LEU A 99 5.64 4.20 7.27
N THR A 100 6.16 2.98 7.40
CA THR A 100 6.44 2.32 8.69
C THR A 100 7.42 3.15 9.54
N LEU A 101 8.52 3.61 8.94
CA LEU A 101 9.51 4.44 9.65
C LEU A 101 8.96 5.81 10.07
N HIS A 102 7.95 6.32 9.36
CA HIS A 102 7.19 7.53 9.69
C HIS A 102 6.01 7.27 10.65
N GLY A 103 5.93 6.07 11.23
CA GLY A 103 4.97 5.72 12.28
C GLY A 103 3.56 5.40 11.79
N TYR A 104 3.38 5.10 10.50
CA TYR A 104 2.13 4.58 9.98
C TYR A 104 2.08 3.06 10.13
N ARG A 105 0.91 2.52 10.47
CA ARG A 105 0.61 1.10 10.25
C ARG A 105 0.57 0.88 8.75
N SER A 106 1.46 0.03 8.21
CA SER A 106 1.49 -0.23 6.77
C SER A 106 1.91 -1.64 6.41
N ARG A 107 1.30 -2.15 5.32
CA ARG A 107 1.56 -3.46 4.71
C ARG A 107 1.62 -3.24 3.19
N TYR A 108 2.45 -3.96 2.45
CA TYR A 108 2.51 -3.79 0.99
C TYR A 108 1.69 -4.85 0.28
N PHE A 109 1.01 -4.44 -0.79
CA PHE A 109 0.18 -5.33 -1.57
C PHE A 109 1.03 -6.28 -2.41
N THR A 110 1.04 -7.56 -2.07
CA THR A 110 1.95 -8.54 -2.67
C THR A 110 1.57 -8.96 -4.08
N ALA A 111 0.29 -8.90 -4.45
CA ALA A 111 -0.19 -9.39 -5.73
C ALA A 111 0.02 -8.37 -6.87
N GLY A 112 0.08 -7.08 -6.53
CA GLY A 112 0.15 -5.99 -7.50
C GLY A 112 -1.14 -5.75 -8.27
N MET A 113 -1.25 -4.55 -8.83
CA MET A 113 -2.45 -4.09 -9.51
C MET A 113 -2.78 -4.93 -10.76
N LEU A 114 -1.77 -5.50 -11.44
CA LEU A 114 -2.01 -6.39 -12.59
C LEU A 114 -2.74 -7.67 -12.17
N LYS A 115 -2.41 -8.24 -11.01
CA LYS A 115 -3.11 -9.43 -10.51
C LYS A 115 -4.49 -9.09 -9.98
N LEU A 116 -4.67 -7.90 -9.41
CA LEU A 116 -5.97 -7.38 -8.99
C LEU A 116 -6.97 -7.33 -10.16
N VAL A 117 -6.58 -6.72 -11.28
CA VAL A 117 -7.45 -6.62 -12.46
C VAL A 117 -7.67 -7.97 -13.15
N ASP A 118 -6.69 -8.87 -13.12
CA ASP A 118 -6.85 -10.26 -13.59
C ASP A 118 -7.83 -11.06 -12.70
N TYR A 119 -7.86 -10.78 -11.40
CA TYR A 119 -8.74 -11.47 -10.45
C TYR A 119 -10.19 -10.97 -10.51
N LEU A 120 -10.39 -9.67 -10.59
CA LEU A 120 -11.72 -9.03 -10.57
C LEU A 120 -12.40 -9.12 -11.96
N ARG A 121 -12.77 -10.34 -12.36
CA ARG A 121 -13.52 -10.63 -13.60
C ARG A 121 -14.75 -11.49 -13.31
N GLY A 122 -15.82 -11.27 -14.10
CA GLY A 122 -17.05 -12.06 -14.03
C GLY A 122 -17.68 -12.06 -12.64
N ASP A 123 -18.01 -13.24 -12.13
CA ASP A 123 -18.64 -13.44 -10.83
C ASP A 123 -17.85 -12.81 -9.68
N LYS A 124 -16.51 -12.89 -9.71
CA LYS A 124 -15.66 -12.30 -8.67
C LYS A 124 -15.82 -10.79 -8.55
N ALA A 125 -15.93 -10.09 -9.69
CA ALA A 125 -16.16 -8.66 -9.69
C ALA A 125 -17.57 -8.33 -9.19
N ARG A 126 -18.59 -9.09 -9.62
CA ARG A 126 -19.97 -8.91 -9.15
C ARG A 126 -20.06 -9.07 -7.63
N ASP A 127 -19.49 -10.14 -7.10
CA ASP A 127 -19.60 -10.50 -5.69
C ASP A 127 -18.84 -9.49 -4.81
N TYR A 128 -17.66 -9.04 -5.25
CA TYR A 128 -16.94 -7.94 -4.59
C TYR A 128 -17.74 -6.63 -4.58
N MET A 129 -18.37 -6.25 -5.69
CA MET A 129 -19.20 -5.04 -5.72
C MET A 129 -20.44 -5.15 -4.82
N ALA A 130 -20.95 -6.36 -4.60
CA ALA A 130 -22.03 -6.60 -3.64
C ALA A 130 -21.56 -6.46 -2.19
N SER A 131 -20.30 -6.77 -1.88
CA SER A 131 -19.75 -6.65 -0.52
C SER A 131 -19.42 -5.20 -0.10
N LEU A 132 -19.46 -4.24 -1.02
CA LEU A 132 -19.25 -2.82 -0.73
C LEU A 132 -20.53 -2.07 -0.32
N ARG A 133 -21.67 -2.76 -0.29
CA ARG A 133 -23.00 -2.18 -0.04
C ARG A 133 -23.41 -2.23 1.43
#